data_AF-A0A4S0JJV0-F1
#
_entry.id   AF-A0A4S0JJV0-F1
#
_cell.length_a   1.000
_cell.length_b   1.000
_cell.length_c   1.000
_cell.angle_alpha   90.00
_cell.angle_beta   90.00
_cell.angle_gamma   90.00
#
_symmetry.space_group_name_H-M   'P 1'
#
loop_
_entity.id
_entity.type
_entity.pdbx_description
1 polymer ?
#
loop_
_entity_poly.entity_id
_entity_poly.type
_entity_poly.pdbx_seq_one_letter_code
_entity_poly.pdbx_strand_id
1 'polypeptide(L)'
;AARGKLDPAHLQTLRANSPLGALLAAALEARNRPRDQIRERIEDTGRHLVHRMERFLNALGTIASAGPLLGLLGTVIGMIQMFLGILDHGVGDVNQLAG
;
A
#
# COMPACT_ATOMS: atom_id res chain seq x y z
N ALA A 1 -33.86 -29.98 1.55
CA ALA A 1 -32.68 -29.12 1.74
C ALA A 1 -31.81 -29.18 0.49
N ALA A 2 -31.80 -28.12 -0.31
CA ALA A 2 -30.94 -28.05 -1.49
C ALA A 2 -29.48 -28.00 -1.02
N ARG A 3 -28.74 -29.10 -1.19
CA ARG A 3 -27.27 -29.06 -1.06
C ARG A 3 -26.80 -28.06 -2.10
N GLY A 4 -26.40 -26.86 -1.64
CA GLY A 4 -25.78 -25.87 -2.50
C GLY A 4 -24.60 -26.53 -3.20
N LYS A 5 -24.76 -26.84 -4.49
CA LYS A 5 -23.67 -27.40 -5.28
C LYS A 5 -22.61 -26.31 -5.33
N LEU A 6 -21.46 -26.56 -4.71
CA LEU A 6 -20.27 -25.75 -4.90
C LEU A 6 -19.86 -25.92 -6.36
N ASP A 7 -20.39 -25.04 -7.19
CA ASP A 7 -20.06 -24.93 -8.60
C ASP A 7 -18.65 -24.33 -8.72
N PRO A 8 -17.75 -24.92 -9.54
CA PRO A 8 -16.50 -24.30 -9.92
C PRO A 8 -16.60 -22.81 -10.27
N ALA A 9 -17.70 -22.39 -10.93
CA ALA A 9 -17.93 -20.98 -11.28
C ALA A 9 -18.02 -20.08 -10.04
N HIS A 10 -18.76 -20.51 -8.99
CA HIS A 10 -18.88 -19.73 -7.76
C HIS A 10 -17.56 -19.62 -6.99
N LEU A 11 -16.74 -20.67 -6.99
CA LEU A 11 -15.41 -20.63 -6.38
C LEU A 11 -14.48 -19.67 -7.11
N GLN A 12 -14.58 -19.62 -8.44
CA GLN A 12 -13.84 -18.68 -9.28
C GLN A 12 -14.24 -17.23 -8.94
N THR A 13 -15.54 -16.94 -8.84
CA THR A 13 -16.06 -15.63 -8.46
C THR A 13 -15.55 -15.22 -7.09
N LEU A 14 -15.61 -16.12 -6.11
CA LEU A 14 -15.13 -15.85 -4.76
C LEU A 14 -13.63 -15.52 -4.73
N ARG A 15 -12.81 -16.24 -5.51
CA ARG A 15 -11.37 -15.95 -5.67
C ARG A 15 -11.10 -14.58 -6.25
N ALA A 16 -11.88 -14.17 -7.25
CA ALA A 16 -11.67 -12.92 -7.96
C ALA A 16 -12.13 -11.70 -7.14
N ASN A 17 -13.13 -11.87 -6.27
CA ASN A 17 -13.77 -10.76 -5.57
C ASN A 17 -12.87 -10.08 -4.53
N SER A 18 -12.06 -10.83 -3.78
CA SER A 18 -11.20 -10.25 -2.74
C SER A 18 -10.10 -11.22 -2.27
N PRO A 19 -9.04 -10.73 -1.58
CA PRO A 19 -8.06 -11.59 -0.93
C PRO A 19 -8.70 -12.59 0.05
N LEU A 20 -9.66 -12.13 0.87
CA LEU A 20 -10.39 -13.01 1.78
C LEU A 20 -11.27 -14.02 1.02
N GLY A 21 -11.84 -13.61 -0.11
CA GLY A 21 -12.58 -14.51 -0.99
C GLY A 21 -11.68 -15.59 -1.62
N ALA A 22 -10.45 -15.24 -2.00
CA ALA A 22 -9.45 -16.21 -2.45
C ALA A 22 -9.05 -17.20 -1.35
N LEU A 23 -8.89 -16.72 -0.11
CA LEU A 23 -8.62 -17.56 1.05
C LEU A 23 -9.79 -18.52 1.35
N LEU A 24 -11.02 -18.00 1.34
CA LEU A 24 -12.24 -18.78 1.56
C LEU A 24 -12.45 -19.82 0.46
N ALA A 25 -12.20 -19.47 -0.81
CA ALA A 25 -12.29 -20.41 -1.91
C ALA A 25 -11.26 -21.55 -1.78
N ALA A 26 -10.03 -21.26 -1.36
CA ALA A 26 -9.02 -22.27 -1.10
C ALA A 26 -9.44 -23.25 0.02
N ALA A 27 -10.08 -22.73 1.09
CA ALA A 27 -10.64 -23.56 2.15
C ALA A 27 -11.81 -24.44 1.66
N LEU A 28 -12.72 -23.88 0.87
CA LEU A 28 -13.88 -24.60 0.32
C LEU A 28 -13.48 -25.68 -0.70
N GLU A 29 -12.40 -25.48 -1.44
CA GLU A 29 -11.83 -26.53 -2.31
C GLU A 29 -11.22 -27.68 -1.52
N ALA A 30 -10.51 -27.37 -0.43
CA ALA A 30 -9.89 -28.37 0.42
C ALA A 30 -10.87 -29.03 1.41
N ARG A 31 -12.14 -28.61 1.48
CA ARG A 31 -13.10 -28.97 2.56
C ARG A 31 -13.31 -30.47 2.83
N ASN A 32 -13.03 -31.33 1.85
CA ASN A 32 -13.18 -32.78 1.97
C ASN A 32 -11.87 -33.49 2.36
N ARG A 33 -10.79 -32.74 2.60
CA ARG A 33 -9.48 -33.23 3.03
C ARG A 33 -9.38 -33.21 4.55
N PRO A 34 -8.43 -33.97 5.15
CA PRO A 34 -8.22 -33.89 6.59
C PRO A 34 -7.75 -32.49 7.03
N ARG A 35 -7.97 -32.19 8.30
CA ARG A 35 -7.86 -30.82 8.85
C ARG A 35 -6.48 -30.19 8.68
N ASP A 36 -5.45 -31.00 8.78
CA ASP A 36 -4.05 -30.64 8.54
C ASP A 36 -3.85 -30.09 7.12
N GLN A 37 -4.37 -30.78 6.11
CA GLN A 37 -4.27 -30.36 4.71
C GLN A 37 -5.11 -29.12 4.40
N ILE A 38 -6.28 -28.96 5.05
CA ILE A 38 -7.08 -27.74 4.93
C ILE A 38 -6.28 -26.55 5.48
N ARG A 39 -5.70 -26.70 6.67
CA ARG A 39 -4.88 -25.67 7.31
C ARG A 39 -3.69 -25.29 6.44
N GLU A 40 -2.94 -26.28 5.95
CA GLU A 40 -1.79 -26.06 5.07
C GLU A 40 -2.18 -25.26 3.83
N ARG A 41 -3.30 -25.61 3.18
CA ARG A 41 -3.80 -24.92 1.98
C ARG A 41 -4.19 -23.46 2.25
N ILE A 42 -4.80 -23.20 3.40
CA ILE A 42 -5.17 -21.85 3.83
C ILE A 42 -3.91 -21.03 4.13
N GLU A 43 -2.95 -21.59 4.88
CA GLU A 43 -1.70 -20.91 5.23
C GLU A 43 -0.87 -20.56 3.99
N ASP A 44 -0.77 -21.48 3.03
CA ASP A 44 -0.07 -21.26 1.77
C ASP A 44 -0.71 -20.15 0.92
N THR A 45 -2.03 -20.22 0.74
CA THR A 45 -2.79 -19.16 0.05
C THR A 45 -2.63 -17.81 0.78
N GLY A 46 -2.70 -17.83 2.11
CA GLY A 46 -2.51 -16.65 2.95
C GLY A 46 -1.15 -16.00 2.76
N ARG A 47 -0.06 -16.78 2.76
CA ARG A 47 1.31 -16.29 2.53
C ARG A 47 1.43 -15.58 1.18
N HIS A 48 0.87 -16.16 0.11
CA HIS A 48 0.88 -15.52 -1.20
C HIS A 48 0.11 -14.19 -1.23
N LEU A 49 -1.05 -14.14 -0.57
CA LEU A 49 -1.86 -12.93 -0.50
C LEU A 49 -1.15 -11.82 0.29
N VAL A 50 -0.59 -12.14 1.46
CA VAL A 50 0.18 -11.21 2.29
C VAL A 50 1.36 -10.66 1.50
N HIS A 51 2.17 -11.54 0.89
CA HIS A 51 3.31 -11.11 0.08
C HIS A 51 2.91 -10.12 -1.03
N ARG A 52 1.77 -10.35 -1.70
CA ARG A 52 1.24 -9.43 -2.71
C ARG A 52 0.82 -8.08 -2.12
N MET A 53 0.21 -8.09 -0.92
CA MET A 53 -0.19 -6.87 -0.22
C MET A 53 1.01 -6.06 0.27
N GLU A 54 2.10 -6.74 0.63
CA GLU A 54 3.33 -6.11 1.12
C GLU A 54 4.20 -5.49 0.01
N ARG A 55 3.97 -5.81 -1.26
CA ARG A 55 4.86 -5.44 -2.39
C ARG A 55 5.18 -3.94 -2.49
N PHE A 56 4.31 -3.08 -1.96
CA PHE A 56 4.48 -1.62 -2.00
C PHE A 56 4.83 -1.00 -0.65
N LEU A 57 4.79 -1.76 0.45
CA LEU A 57 5.06 -1.22 1.78
C LEU A 57 6.51 -0.76 1.93
N ASN A 58 7.47 -1.44 1.29
CA ASN A 58 8.87 -1.01 1.29
C ASN A 58 9.04 0.36 0.60
N ALA A 59 8.42 0.55 -0.56
CA ALA A 59 8.47 1.83 -1.28
C ALA A 59 7.80 2.96 -0.49
N LEU A 60 6.64 2.69 0.13
CA LEU A 60 5.99 3.62 1.04
C LEU A 60 6.89 3.97 2.23
N GLY A 61 7.61 2.98 2.78
CA GLY A 61 8.60 3.19 3.84
C GLY A 61 9.73 4.13 3.41
N THR A 62 10.26 3.97 2.19
CA THR A 62 11.27 4.87 1.64
C THR A 62 10.72 6.29 1.42
N ILE A 63 9.49 6.43 0.93
CA ILE A 63 8.87 7.75 0.76
C ILE A 63 8.65 8.41 2.12
N ALA A 64 8.15 7.65 3.11
CA ALA A 64 7.94 8.15 4.46
C ALA A 64 9.26 8.60 5.13
N SER A 65 10.38 7.92 4.85
CA SER A 65 11.68 8.30 5.39
C SER A 65 12.35 9.45 4.63
N ALA A 66 12.19 9.52 3.31
CA ALA A 66 12.75 10.59 2.48
C ALA A 66 11.93 11.89 2.55
N GLY A 67 10.62 11.81 2.80
CA GLY A 67 9.70 12.94 2.84
C GLY A 67 10.16 14.10 3.73
N PRO A 68 10.59 13.87 4.99
CA PRO A 68 11.11 14.93 5.86
C PRO A 68 12.35 15.63 5.29
N LEU A 69 13.25 14.90 4.64
CA LEU A 69 14.46 15.47 4.03
C LEU A 69 14.12 16.34 2.82
N LEU A 70 13.13 15.92 2.02
CA LEU A 70 12.62 16.73 0.91
C LEU A 70 11.92 18.01 1.40
N GLY A 71 11.17 17.92 2.50
CA GLY A 71 10.57 19.08 3.16
C GLY A 71 11.63 20.06 3.65
N LEU A 72 12.65 19.56 4.35
CA LEU A 72 13.77 20.38 4.82
C LEU A 72 14.53 21.02 3.65
N LEU A 73 14.79 20.26 2.58
CA LEU A 73 15.40 20.79 1.35
C LEU A 73 14.58 21.95 0.78
N GLY A 74 13.26 21.84 0.75
CA GLY A 74 12.37 22.92 0.33
C GLY A 74 12.52 24.18 1.18
N THR A 75 12.63 24.05 2.51
CA THR A 75 12.87 25.21 3.38
C THR A 75 14.20 25.90 3.09
N VAL A 76 15.27 25.12 2.85
CA VAL A 76 16.60 25.64 2.52
C VAL A 76 16.58 26.38 1.18
N ILE A 77 15.96 25.78 0.15
CA ILE A 77 15.81 26.41 -1.17
C ILE A 77 15.04 27.73 -1.06
N GLY A 78 13.96 27.77 -0.26
CA GLY A 78 13.19 28.99 -0.02
C GLY A 78 14.02 30.10 0.66
N MET A 79 14.83 29.74 1.66
CA MET A 79 15.73 30.69 2.31
C MET A 79 16.77 31.24 1.32
N ILE A 80 17.33 30.42 0.43
CA ILE A 80 18.28 30.88 -0.60
C ILE A 80 17.61 31.91 -1.52
N GLN A 81 16.39 31.62 -1.99
CA GLN A 81 15.65 32.55 -2.86
C GLN A 81 15.35 33.89 -2.16
N MET A 82 14.97 33.86 -0.87
CA MET A 82 14.78 35.07 -0.06
C MET A 82 16.05 35.93 -0.03
N PHE A 83 17.21 35.34 0.28
CA PHE A 83 18.46 36.10 0.36
C PHE A 83 18.91 36.66 -1.00
N LEU A 84 18.71 35.91 -2.08
CA LEU A 84 19.00 36.40 -3.44
C LEU A 84 18.13 37.61 -3.79
N GLY A 85 16.83 37.60 -3.43
CA GLY A 85 15.95 38.75 -3.62
C GLY A 85 16.39 39.99 -2.83
N ILE A 86 16.82 39.81 -1.57
CA ILE A 86 17.34 40.90 -0.74
C ILE A 86 18.60 41.52 -1.35
N LEU A 87 19.51 40.71 -1.91
CA LEU A 87 20.74 41.20 -2.54
C LEU A 87 20.47 42.04 -3.79
N ASP A 88 19.41 41.74 -4.53
CA ASP A 88 19.08 42.39 -5.80
C ASP A 88 18.30 43.70 -5.60
N HIS A 89 17.42 43.78 -4.58
CA HIS A 89 16.51 44.92 -4.37
C HIS A 89 16.83 45.76 -3.11
N GLY A 90 17.76 45.30 -2.26
CA GLY A 90 18.10 45.95 -0.99
C GLY A 90 17.08 45.67 0.13
N VAL A 91 17.49 45.85 1.39
CA VAL A 91 16.73 45.50 2.62
C VAL A 91 15.39 46.26 2.77
N GLY A 92 15.12 47.26 1.92
CA GLY A 92 14.08 48.28 2.13
C GLY A 92 12.63 47.87 1.85
N ASP A 93 12.36 46.80 1.10
CA ASP A 93 10.98 46.44 0.71
C ASP A 93 10.58 45.04 1.22
N VAL A 94 10.41 44.95 2.54
CA VAL A 94 10.06 43.70 3.25
C VAL A 94 8.69 43.17 2.83
N ASN A 95 7.82 44.02 2.27
CA ASN A 95 6.50 43.62 1.77
C ASN A 95 6.57 42.77 0.49
N GLN A 96 7.66 42.83 -0.28
CA GLN A 96 7.85 41.98 -1.46
C GLN A 96 8.38 40.58 -1.13
N LEU A 97 8.88 40.38 0.10
CA LEU A 97 9.47 39.10 0.54
C LEU A 97 8.43 38.16 1.20
N ALA A 98 7.24 38.67 1.51
CA ALA A 98 6.18 37.95 2.22
C ALA A 98 5.03 37.45 1.31
N GLY A 99 5.26 37.36 0.01
CA GLY A 99 4.31 36.78 -0.95
C GLY A 99 3.85 35.38 -0.57
#